data_AF-A0A3N0AX89-F1
#
_entry.id   AF-A0A3N0AX89-F1
#
_cell.length_a   1.000
_cell.length_b   1.000
_cell.length_c   1.000
_cell.angle_alpha   90.00
_cell.angle_beta   90.00
_cell.angle_gamma   90.00
#
_symmetry.space_group_name_H-M   'P 1'
#
loop_
_entity.id
_entity.type
_entity.pdbx_description
1 polymer ?
#
loop_
_entity_poly.entity_id
_entity_poly.type
_entity_poly.pdbx_seq_one_letter_code
_entity_poly.pdbx_strand_id
1 'polypeptide(L)'
;MSLLLSLAIVPLVAYAIRKPLGKHPAVFYALALLVCGISLCVITTPGSDPIVRVIGDLFQKGRLAFALFALVMFIGVAKPQSALRNAFMPIRANLSIIASIFIVVHVVVYGTNYSTFIGTLAALRPNIVFSLIASLVLVALLIALASTSFEHVKKKMRASTWKTVQKTAYAFFAVIFVHLSGYLLFSAFQGSAKAQVSYSIYLFVAGLYLILRIRRARLDKLAPANSKEST
;
A
#
# COMPACT_ATOMS: atom_id res chain seq x y z
N MET A 1 2.41 16.93 4.10
CA MET A 1 0.96 16.65 4.17
C MET A 1 0.67 15.63 5.26
N SER A 2 -0.38 15.76 6.06
CA SER A 2 -0.70 14.69 7.04
C SER A 2 -1.13 13.42 6.30
N LEU A 3 -0.79 12.24 6.84
CA LEU A 3 -1.26 10.93 6.33
C LEU A 3 -2.80 10.89 6.17
N LEU A 4 -3.51 11.57 7.07
CA LEU A 4 -4.97 11.74 7.01
C LEU A 4 -5.42 12.37 5.68
N LEU A 5 -4.70 13.39 5.22
CA LEU A 5 -5.02 14.07 3.97
C LEU A 5 -4.85 13.11 2.78
N SER A 6 -3.78 12.31 2.76
CA SER A 6 -3.60 11.27 1.74
C SER A 6 -4.74 10.23 1.78
N LEU A 7 -5.14 9.79 2.97
CA LEU A 7 -6.25 8.84 3.14
C LEU A 7 -7.61 9.40 2.72
N ALA A 8 -7.82 10.71 2.83
CA ALA A 8 -9.05 11.38 2.41
C ALA A 8 -9.06 11.69 0.90
N ILE A 9 -7.96 12.21 0.36
CA ILE A 9 -7.89 12.66 -1.05
C ILE A 9 -7.83 11.47 -2.01
N VAL A 10 -7.07 10.42 -1.69
CA VAL A 10 -6.86 9.30 -2.61
C VAL A 10 -8.17 8.64 -3.06
N PRO A 11 -9.12 8.30 -2.16
CA PRO A 11 -10.43 7.78 -2.59
C PRO A 11 -11.22 8.73 -3.48
N LEU A 12 -11.17 10.05 -3.22
CA LEU A 12 -11.88 11.06 -4.02
C LEU A 12 -11.30 11.15 -5.44
N VAL A 13 -9.98 11.23 -5.55
CA VAL A 13 -9.28 11.26 -6.84
C VAL A 13 -9.52 9.95 -7.59
N ALA A 14 -9.36 8.80 -6.92
CA ALA A 14 -9.61 7.49 -7.50
C ALA A 14 -11.05 7.35 -7.99
N TYR A 15 -12.03 7.91 -7.27
CA TYR A 15 -13.42 7.94 -7.70
C TYR A 15 -13.61 8.80 -8.95
N ALA A 16 -13.03 10.00 -8.99
CA ALA A 16 -13.14 10.92 -10.11
C ALA A 16 -12.55 10.31 -11.40
N ILE A 17 -11.40 9.66 -11.30
CA ILE A 17 -10.71 9.06 -12.46
C ILE A 17 -11.14 7.61 -12.75
N ARG A 18 -12.12 7.04 -12.02
CA ARG A 18 -12.41 5.59 -12.10
C ARG A 18 -12.78 5.11 -13.50
N LYS A 19 -13.58 5.90 -14.24
CA LYS A 19 -14.02 5.57 -15.60
C LYS A 19 -12.85 5.56 -16.59
N PRO A 20 -12.05 6.64 -16.72
CA PRO A 20 -10.90 6.62 -17.61
C PRO A 20 -9.82 5.61 -17.16
N LEU A 21 -9.61 5.42 -15.86
CA LEU A 21 -8.67 4.42 -15.33
C LEU A 21 -9.06 2.98 -15.70
N GLY A 22 -10.36 2.68 -15.72
CA GLY A 22 -10.85 1.38 -16.16
C GLY A 22 -10.70 1.16 -17.66
N LYS A 23 -10.88 2.22 -18.47
CA LYS A 23 -10.80 2.15 -19.95
C LYS A 23 -9.36 2.14 -20.48
N HIS A 24 -8.48 2.95 -19.92
CA HIS A 24 -7.11 3.15 -20.42
C HIS A 24 -6.06 2.99 -19.30
N PRO A 25 -5.99 1.83 -18.60
CA PRO A 25 -5.10 1.65 -17.46
C PRO A 25 -3.62 1.89 -17.78
N ALA A 26 -3.17 1.51 -18.99
CA ALA A 26 -1.78 1.69 -19.41
C ALA A 26 -1.31 3.15 -19.39
N VAL A 27 -2.20 4.10 -19.75
CA VAL A 27 -1.90 5.54 -19.69
C VAL A 27 -1.63 5.98 -18.26
N PHE A 28 -2.43 5.51 -17.30
CA PHE A 28 -2.24 5.83 -15.90
C PHE A 28 -0.98 5.16 -15.32
N TYR A 29 -0.58 3.99 -15.81
CA TYR A 29 0.68 3.37 -15.42
C TYR A 29 1.88 4.17 -15.94
N ALA A 30 1.84 4.62 -17.20
CA ALA A 30 2.87 5.48 -17.77
C ALA A 30 2.97 6.82 -17.03
N LEU A 31 1.83 7.46 -16.72
CA LEU A 31 1.79 8.66 -15.90
C LEU A 31 2.33 8.43 -14.49
N ALA A 32 2.01 7.30 -13.86
CA ALA A 32 2.53 6.96 -12.54
C ALA A 32 4.07 6.79 -12.57
N LEU A 33 4.61 6.14 -13.61
CA LEU A 33 6.05 6.00 -13.81
C LEU A 33 6.73 7.35 -14.04
N LEU A 34 6.14 8.23 -14.86
CA LEU A 34 6.63 9.58 -15.08
C LEU A 34 6.67 10.38 -13.77
N VAL A 35 5.59 10.33 -12.99
CA VAL A 35 5.53 10.98 -11.67
C VAL A 35 6.56 10.40 -10.70
N CYS A 36 6.79 9.08 -10.71
CA CYS A 36 7.87 8.46 -9.94
C CYS A 36 9.25 8.99 -10.35
N GLY A 37 9.54 9.05 -11.64
CA GLY A 37 10.82 9.55 -12.17
C GLY A 37 11.06 11.00 -11.76
N ILE A 38 10.08 11.88 -11.97
CA ILE A 38 10.15 13.28 -11.53
C ILE A 38 10.35 13.37 -10.02
N SER A 39 9.59 12.59 -9.24
CA SER A 39 9.70 12.60 -7.78
C SER A 39 11.10 12.20 -7.32
N LEU A 40 11.71 11.18 -7.94
CA LEU A 40 13.09 10.78 -7.65
C LEU A 40 14.07 11.91 -7.94
N CYS A 41 14.00 12.54 -9.12
CA CYS A 41 14.87 13.68 -9.46
C CYS A 41 14.72 14.83 -8.46
N VAL A 42 13.49 15.16 -8.06
CA VAL A 42 13.23 16.24 -7.12
C VAL A 42 13.77 15.91 -5.72
N ILE A 43 13.61 14.67 -5.25
CA ILE A 43 14.06 14.25 -3.92
C ILE A 43 15.59 14.18 -3.83
N THR A 44 16.28 13.80 -4.92
CA THR A 44 17.75 13.69 -4.93
C THR A 44 18.46 14.99 -5.25
N THR A 45 17.76 16.02 -5.72
CA THR A 45 18.34 17.34 -5.96
C THR A 45 18.53 18.09 -4.64
N PRO A 46 19.74 18.59 -4.33
CA PRO A 46 19.98 19.38 -3.13
C PRO A 46 19.14 20.66 -3.14
N GLY A 47 18.24 20.80 -2.16
CA GLY A 47 17.37 21.97 -2.05
C GLY A 47 16.39 21.84 -0.87
N SER A 48 16.00 22.97 -0.30
CA SER A 48 15.04 23.01 0.81
C SER A 48 13.66 23.56 0.42
N ASP A 49 13.39 23.60 -0.89
CA ASP A 49 12.15 24.10 -1.47
C ASP A 49 10.92 23.39 -0.86
N PRO A 50 9.85 24.14 -0.51
CA PRO A 50 8.57 23.57 -0.11
C PRO A 50 8.08 22.40 -0.98
N ILE A 51 8.33 22.42 -2.29
CA ILE A 51 7.95 21.38 -3.25
C ILE A 51 8.65 20.06 -2.94
N VAL A 52 9.96 20.08 -2.66
CA VAL A 52 10.75 18.90 -2.28
C VAL A 52 10.19 18.28 -1.00
N ARG A 53 9.82 19.10 -0.02
CA ARG A 53 9.23 18.63 1.25
C ARG A 53 7.88 17.95 1.02
N VAL A 54 7.03 18.48 0.15
CA VAL A 54 5.72 17.89 -0.17
C VAL A 54 5.90 16.57 -0.92
N ILE A 55 6.74 16.53 -1.95
CA ILE A 55 7.00 15.33 -2.75
C ILE A 55 7.67 14.24 -1.89
N GLY A 56 8.69 14.58 -1.11
CA GLY A 56 9.31 13.64 -0.18
C GLY A 56 8.32 13.11 0.85
N ASP A 57 7.41 13.94 1.35
CA ASP A 57 6.40 13.49 2.30
C ASP A 57 5.34 12.56 1.68
N LEU A 58 5.00 12.73 0.40
CA LEU A 58 4.06 11.87 -0.32
C LEU A 58 4.69 10.55 -0.81
N PHE A 59 5.85 10.65 -1.47
CA PHE A 59 6.51 9.55 -2.16
C PHE A 59 7.62 8.91 -1.34
N GLN A 60 8.60 9.69 -0.86
CA GLN A 60 9.72 9.14 -0.09
C GLN A 60 9.23 8.49 1.20
N LYS A 61 8.32 9.11 1.95
CA LYS A 61 7.73 8.49 3.15
C LYS A 61 6.65 7.44 2.85
N GLY A 62 6.34 7.18 1.59
CA GLY A 62 5.40 6.14 1.16
C GLY A 62 3.92 6.40 1.50
N ARG A 63 3.54 7.62 1.90
CA ARG A 63 2.16 7.93 2.36
C ARG A 63 1.13 7.76 1.25
N LEU A 64 1.45 8.21 0.03
CA LEU A 64 0.56 8.10 -1.11
C LEU A 64 0.32 6.64 -1.51
N ALA A 65 1.41 5.86 -1.59
CA ALA A 65 1.33 4.44 -1.89
C ALA A 65 0.56 3.67 -0.80
N PHE A 66 0.83 3.96 0.47
CA PHE A 66 0.09 3.37 1.59
C PHE A 66 -1.41 3.68 1.49
N ALA A 67 -1.79 4.93 1.19
CA ALA A 67 -3.20 5.31 1.06
C ALA A 67 -3.90 4.56 -0.08
N LEU A 68 -3.22 4.36 -1.22
CA LEU A 68 -3.74 3.54 -2.32
C LEU A 68 -3.87 2.06 -1.93
N PHE A 69 -2.86 1.47 -1.28
CA PHE A 69 -2.94 0.09 -0.79
C PHE A 69 -4.06 -0.08 0.25
N ALA A 70 -4.22 0.87 1.17
CA ALA A 70 -5.30 0.90 2.13
C ALA A 70 -6.66 0.93 1.42
N LEU A 71 -6.83 1.79 0.40
CA LEU A 71 -8.05 1.81 -0.42
C LEU A 71 -8.33 0.44 -1.06
N VAL A 72 -7.33 -0.16 -1.73
CA VAL A 72 -7.42 -1.51 -2.34
C VAL A 72 -7.83 -2.59 -1.33
N MET A 73 -7.33 -2.47 -0.10
CA MET A 73 -7.63 -3.36 1.02
C MET A 73 -9.08 -3.18 1.50
N PHE A 74 -9.53 -1.93 1.71
CA PHE A 74 -10.91 -1.64 2.15
C PHE A 74 -11.96 -2.03 1.10
N ILE A 75 -11.65 -1.90 -0.19
CA ILE A 75 -12.51 -2.39 -1.27
C ILE A 75 -12.77 -3.90 -1.11
N GLY A 76 -11.78 -4.67 -0.63
CA GLY A 76 -11.89 -6.12 -0.43
C GLY A 76 -12.79 -6.56 0.73
N VAL A 77 -13.15 -5.66 1.64
CA VAL A 77 -14.06 -5.92 2.78
C VAL A 77 -15.42 -5.22 2.63
N ALA A 78 -15.60 -4.42 1.58
CA ALA A 78 -16.85 -3.74 1.29
C ALA A 78 -17.99 -4.74 1.02
N LYS A 79 -19.22 -4.37 1.39
CA LYS A 79 -20.41 -5.22 1.17
C LYS A 79 -20.63 -5.47 -0.33
N PRO A 80 -21.08 -6.68 -0.75
CA PRO A 80 -21.24 -7.09 -2.16
C PRO A 80 -22.02 -6.09 -3.02
N GLN A 81 -23.09 -5.53 -2.45
CA GLN A 81 -24.01 -4.61 -3.11
C GLN A 81 -23.76 -3.13 -2.77
N SER A 82 -22.66 -2.81 -2.08
CA SER A 82 -22.37 -1.41 -1.73
C SER A 82 -21.91 -0.59 -2.93
N ALA A 83 -22.29 0.69 -2.95
CA ALA A 83 -21.84 1.65 -3.95
C ALA A 83 -20.31 1.73 -4.03
N LEU A 84 -19.62 1.64 -2.88
CA LEU A 84 -18.16 1.60 -2.82
C LEU A 84 -17.59 0.41 -3.60
N ARG A 85 -18.10 -0.80 -3.35
CA ARG A 85 -17.62 -1.99 -4.04
C ARG A 85 -17.89 -1.92 -5.53
N ASN A 86 -19.10 -1.51 -5.93
CA ASN A 86 -19.46 -1.39 -7.34
C ASN A 86 -18.63 -0.33 -8.08
N ALA A 87 -18.30 0.78 -7.43
CA ALA A 87 -17.49 1.85 -8.02
C ALA A 87 -16.01 1.45 -8.21
N PHE A 88 -15.43 0.71 -7.25
CA PHE A 88 -13.99 0.51 -7.20
C PHE A 88 -13.50 -0.91 -7.52
N MET A 89 -14.33 -1.95 -7.38
CA MET A 89 -13.92 -3.31 -7.72
C MET A 89 -13.36 -3.46 -9.14
N PRO A 90 -13.97 -2.84 -10.19
CA PRO A 90 -13.47 -2.97 -11.56
C PRO A 90 -12.04 -2.42 -11.74
N ILE A 91 -11.64 -1.44 -10.94
CA ILE A 91 -10.34 -0.77 -11.04
C ILE A 91 -9.38 -1.16 -9.91
N ARG A 92 -9.77 -2.09 -9.03
CA ARG A 92 -8.99 -2.46 -7.84
C ARG A 92 -7.57 -2.91 -8.18
N ALA A 93 -7.42 -3.74 -9.21
CA ALA A 93 -6.10 -4.19 -9.66
C ALA A 93 -5.24 -3.03 -10.19
N ASN A 94 -5.85 -2.12 -10.96
CA ASN A 94 -5.16 -0.96 -11.52
C ASN A 94 -4.64 -0.03 -10.41
N LEU A 95 -5.46 0.23 -9.38
CA LEU A 95 -5.04 1.00 -8.20
C LEU A 95 -3.88 0.33 -7.45
N SER A 96 -3.88 -1.00 -7.35
CA SER A 96 -2.79 -1.77 -6.72
C SER A 96 -1.49 -1.65 -7.51
N ILE A 97 -1.55 -1.68 -8.85
CA ILE A 97 -0.38 -1.49 -9.71
C ILE A 97 0.17 -0.07 -9.56
N ILE A 98 -0.68 0.96 -9.58
CA ILE A 98 -0.24 2.36 -9.37
C ILE A 98 0.40 2.54 -7.99
N ALA A 99 -0.19 1.96 -6.94
CA ALA A 99 0.39 1.97 -5.60
C ALA A 99 1.78 1.30 -5.57
N SER A 100 1.92 0.19 -6.31
CA SER A 100 3.18 -0.55 -6.44
C SER A 100 4.24 0.24 -7.20
N ILE A 101 3.85 1.05 -8.18
CA ILE A 101 4.76 1.97 -8.88
C ILE A 101 5.21 3.08 -7.92
N PHE A 102 4.29 3.72 -7.19
CA PHE A 102 4.62 4.83 -6.29
C PHE A 102 5.50 4.42 -5.11
N ILE A 103 5.33 3.21 -4.56
CA ILE A 103 6.19 2.75 -3.44
C ILE A 103 7.63 2.49 -3.88
N VAL A 104 7.91 2.35 -5.19
CA VAL A 104 9.30 2.23 -5.69
C VAL A 104 10.14 3.43 -5.26
N VAL A 105 9.58 4.65 -5.24
CA VAL A 105 10.32 5.84 -4.78
C VAL A 105 10.79 5.68 -3.33
N HIS A 106 9.92 5.19 -2.44
CA HIS A 106 10.26 4.90 -1.06
C HIS A 106 11.38 3.85 -0.96
N VAL A 107 11.24 2.74 -1.71
CA VAL A 107 12.22 1.64 -1.70
C VAL A 107 13.57 2.08 -2.22
N VAL A 108 13.62 2.84 -3.33
CA VAL A 108 14.86 3.30 -3.94
C VAL A 108 15.57 4.30 -3.01
N VAL A 109 14.87 5.35 -2.56
CA VAL A 109 15.51 6.41 -1.75
C VAL A 109 16.01 5.87 -0.41
N TYR A 110 15.23 5.06 0.29
CA TYR A 110 15.70 4.47 1.55
C TYR A 110 16.71 3.35 1.30
N GLY A 111 16.54 2.56 0.25
CA GLY A 111 17.49 1.51 -0.13
C GLY A 111 18.89 2.07 -0.36
N THR A 112 19.01 3.18 -1.10
CA THR A 112 20.30 3.86 -1.32
C THR A 112 20.88 4.46 -0.05
N ASN A 113 20.04 5.01 0.82
CA ASN A 113 20.50 5.60 2.09
C ASN A 113 20.96 4.55 3.10
N TYR A 114 20.38 3.35 3.08
CA TYR A 114 20.78 2.25 3.96
C TYR A 114 21.86 1.36 3.36
N SER A 115 22.07 1.36 2.04
CA SER A 115 23.14 0.58 1.41
C SER A 115 24.54 1.01 1.88
N THR A 116 24.71 2.28 2.25
CA THR A 116 25.97 2.78 2.82
C THR A 116 26.32 2.16 4.19
N PHE A 117 25.36 1.52 4.86
CA PHE A 117 25.54 0.90 6.17
C PHE A 117 25.69 -0.63 6.11
N ILE A 118 25.76 -1.25 4.93
CA ILE A 118 25.85 -2.71 4.75
C ILE A 118 27.09 -3.30 5.45
N GLY A 119 28.20 -2.56 5.54
CA GLY A 119 29.42 -2.97 6.26
C GLY A 119 29.42 -2.72 7.77
N THR A 120 28.43 -1.98 8.29
CA THR A 120 28.36 -1.57 9.71
C THR A 120 26.99 -1.92 10.32
N LEU A 121 26.34 -2.97 9.82
CA LEU A 121 25.02 -3.41 10.29
C LEU A 121 24.98 -3.68 11.80
N ALA A 122 26.09 -4.18 12.37
CA ALA A 122 26.23 -4.42 13.81
C ALA A 122 26.23 -3.13 14.66
N ALA A 123 26.51 -1.96 14.05
CA ALA A 123 26.43 -0.66 14.70
C ALA A 123 25.04 -0.03 14.63
N LEU A 124 24.10 -0.59 13.86
CA LEU A 124 22.72 -0.11 13.80
C LEU A 124 21.93 -0.58 15.03
N ARG A 125 20.95 0.24 15.43
CA ARG A 125 20.05 -0.13 16.51
C ARG A 125 19.24 -1.39 16.10
N PRO A 126 19.03 -2.38 16.99
CA PRO A 126 18.34 -3.63 16.65
C PRO A 126 16.95 -3.44 16.02
N ASN A 127 16.21 -2.42 16.43
CA ASN A 127 14.90 -2.09 15.86
C ASN A 127 14.97 -1.65 14.39
N ILE A 128 16.06 -0.99 13.98
CA ILE A 128 16.31 -0.60 12.59
C ILE A 128 16.61 -1.84 11.76
N VAL A 129 17.48 -2.73 12.25
CA VAL A 129 17.82 -4.00 11.58
C VAL A 129 16.55 -4.85 11.38
N PHE A 130 15.72 -4.97 12.43
CA PHE A 130 14.44 -5.68 12.33
C PHE A 130 13.50 -5.06 11.28
N SER A 131 13.38 -3.73 11.27
CA SER A 131 12.56 -3.01 10.29
C SER A 131 13.08 -3.19 8.85
N LEU A 132 14.41 -3.24 8.66
CA LEU A 132 15.03 -3.52 7.36
C LEU A 132 14.74 -4.94 6.88
N ILE A 133 14.85 -5.96 7.74
CA ILE A 133 14.49 -7.33 7.39
C ILE A 133 13.02 -7.41 6.99
N ALA A 134 12.13 -6.79 7.75
CA ALA A 134 10.71 -6.71 7.40
C ALA A 134 10.49 -6.03 6.04
N SER A 135 11.27 -4.99 5.71
CA SER A 135 11.20 -4.32 4.41
C SER A 135 11.59 -5.22 3.23
N LEU A 136 12.58 -6.10 3.40
CA LEU A 136 12.97 -7.06 2.36
C LEU A 136 11.84 -8.07 2.09
N VAL A 137 11.20 -8.55 3.15
CA VAL A 137 10.01 -9.43 3.04
C VAL A 137 8.88 -8.69 2.33
N LEU A 138 8.66 -7.40 2.63
CA LEU A 138 7.65 -6.58 1.95
C LEU A 138 7.94 -6.43 0.46
N VAL A 139 9.19 -6.17 0.07
CA VAL A 139 9.57 -6.05 -1.34
C VAL A 139 9.31 -7.37 -2.07
N ALA A 140 9.68 -8.50 -1.48
CA ALA A 140 9.42 -9.82 -2.08
C ALA A 140 7.91 -10.08 -2.27
N LEU A 141 7.11 -9.81 -1.24
CA LEU A 141 5.64 -9.94 -1.30
C LEU A 141 5.03 -8.98 -2.32
N LEU A 142 5.52 -7.74 -2.37
CA LEU A 142 5.06 -6.71 -3.31
C LEU A 142 5.31 -7.15 -4.75
N ILE A 143 6.51 -7.66 -5.06
CA ILE A 143 6.85 -8.13 -6.42
C ILE A 143 5.88 -9.25 -6.85
N ALA A 144 5.63 -10.22 -5.98
CA ALA A 144 4.70 -11.32 -6.26
C ALA A 144 3.25 -10.81 -6.47
N LEU A 145 2.77 -9.93 -5.60
CA LEU A 145 1.41 -9.38 -5.67
C LEU A 145 1.21 -8.42 -6.84
N ALA A 146 2.17 -7.55 -7.12
CA ALA A 146 2.14 -6.60 -8.23
C ALA A 146 2.17 -7.35 -9.56
N SER A 147 3.08 -8.33 -9.71
CA SER A 147 3.18 -9.15 -10.92
C SER A 147 1.87 -9.88 -11.22
N THR A 148 1.24 -10.45 -10.18
CA THR A 148 -0.05 -11.16 -10.33
C THR A 148 -1.28 -10.26 -10.42
N SER A 149 -1.10 -8.94 -10.26
CA SER A 149 -2.16 -7.94 -10.48
C SER A 149 -2.31 -7.57 -11.95
N PHE A 150 -1.28 -7.79 -12.78
CA PHE A 150 -1.39 -7.57 -14.23
C PHE A 150 -2.32 -8.61 -14.88
N GLU A 151 -3.30 -8.14 -15.64
CA GLU A 151 -4.28 -9.00 -16.32
C GLU A 151 -3.59 -10.02 -17.26
N HIS A 152 -2.49 -9.65 -17.91
CA HIS A 152 -1.73 -10.56 -18.75
C HIS A 152 -1.14 -11.75 -17.97
N VAL A 153 -0.66 -11.52 -16.75
CA VAL A 153 -0.12 -12.58 -15.88
C VAL A 153 -1.26 -13.40 -15.31
N LYS A 154 -2.30 -12.75 -14.79
CA LYS A 154 -3.49 -13.39 -14.23
C LYS A 154 -4.16 -14.36 -15.22
N LYS A 155 -4.28 -13.98 -16.50
CA LYS A 155 -4.86 -14.83 -17.55
C LYS A 155 -4.08 -16.13 -17.80
N LYS A 156 -2.78 -16.15 -17.51
CA LYS A 156 -1.91 -17.33 -17.67
C LYS A 156 -1.88 -18.22 -16.43
N MET A 157 -2.49 -17.80 -15.31
CA MET A 157 -2.47 -18.54 -14.05
C MET A 157 -3.75 -19.34 -13.86
N ARG A 158 -3.62 -20.50 -13.21
CA ARG A 158 -4.79 -21.22 -12.67
C ARG A 158 -5.45 -20.37 -11.59
N ALA A 159 -6.79 -20.32 -11.61
CA ALA A 159 -7.57 -19.54 -10.64
C ALA A 159 -7.29 -19.92 -9.18
N SER A 160 -7.02 -21.20 -8.89
CA SER A 160 -6.64 -21.67 -7.54
C SER A 160 -5.29 -21.09 -7.10
N THR A 161 -4.26 -21.18 -7.96
CA THR A 161 -2.93 -20.62 -7.71
C THR A 161 -2.98 -19.11 -7.52
N TRP A 162 -3.69 -18.39 -8.40
CA TRP A 162 -3.85 -16.94 -8.29
C TRP A 162 -4.49 -16.55 -6.95
N LYS A 163 -5.55 -17.26 -6.52
CA LYS A 163 -6.17 -17.03 -5.20
C LYS A 163 -5.19 -17.27 -4.05
N THR A 164 -4.36 -18.31 -4.13
CA THR A 164 -3.34 -18.59 -3.11
C THR A 164 -2.30 -17.47 -3.03
N VAL A 165 -1.79 -16.99 -4.16
CA VAL A 165 -0.86 -15.85 -4.18
C VAL A 165 -1.55 -14.59 -3.62
N GLN A 166 -2.79 -14.31 -4.00
CA GLN A 166 -3.50 -13.14 -3.50
C GLN A 166 -3.81 -13.21 -1.99
N LYS A 167 -3.80 -14.40 -1.37
CA LYS A 167 -3.85 -14.52 0.10
C LYS A 167 -2.59 -13.98 0.78
N THR A 168 -1.44 -13.95 0.11
CA THR A 168 -0.22 -13.36 0.69
C THR A 168 -0.35 -11.85 0.89
N ALA A 169 -1.36 -11.20 0.29
CA ALA A 169 -1.70 -9.81 0.59
C ALA A 169 -1.99 -9.60 2.09
N TYR A 170 -2.57 -10.58 2.79
CA TYR A 170 -2.78 -10.46 4.25
C TYR A 170 -1.44 -10.41 5.01
N ALA A 171 -0.48 -11.25 4.59
CA ALA A 171 0.87 -11.21 5.14
C ALA A 171 1.55 -9.88 4.81
N PHE A 172 1.41 -9.39 3.57
CA PHE A 172 1.95 -8.08 3.16
C PHE A 172 1.48 -6.95 4.07
N PHE A 173 0.18 -6.84 4.34
CA PHE A 173 -0.34 -5.81 5.24
C PHE A 173 0.09 -6.00 6.70
N ALA A 174 0.17 -7.24 7.19
CA ALA A 174 0.69 -7.51 8.52
C ALA A 174 2.16 -7.08 8.67
N VAL A 175 2.99 -7.41 7.67
CA VAL A 175 4.40 -7.02 7.67
C VAL A 175 4.57 -5.51 7.50
N ILE A 176 3.68 -4.80 6.77
CA ILE A 176 3.68 -3.33 6.73
C ILE A 176 3.55 -2.76 8.14
N PHE A 177 2.62 -3.29 8.93
CA PHE A 177 2.42 -2.82 10.30
C PHE A 177 3.65 -3.09 11.19
N VAL A 178 4.26 -4.27 11.05
CA VAL A 178 5.51 -4.62 11.75
C VAL A 178 6.66 -3.67 11.36
N HIS A 179 6.84 -3.43 10.05
CA HIS A 179 7.84 -2.52 9.52
C HIS A 179 7.65 -1.08 10.04
N LEU A 180 6.41 -0.56 10.01
CA LEU A 180 6.04 0.74 10.56
C LEU A 180 6.33 0.83 12.06
N SER A 181 5.99 -0.22 12.81
CA SER A 181 6.23 -0.27 14.26
C SER A 181 7.72 -0.16 14.57
N GLY A 182 8.58 -0.90 13.85
CA GLY A 182 10.03 -0.83 14.08
C GLY A 182 10.63 0.59 13.97
N TYR A 183 10.05 1.43 13.11
CA TYR A 183 10.52 2.80 12.87
C TYR A 183 9.80 3.85 13.73
N LEU A 184 8.47 3.80 13.77
CA LEU A 184 7.62 4.82 14.40
C LEU A 184 7.43 4.58 15.89
N LEU A 185 7.30 3.33 16.34
CA LEU A 185 7.01 3.02 17.74
C LEU A 185 8.13 3.52 18.66
N PHE A 186 9.38 3.24 18.28
CA PHE A 186 10.54 3.70 19.03
C PHE A 186 10.67 5.24 19.01
N SER A 187 10.41 5.87 17.86
CA SER A 187 10.39 7.34 17.75
C SER A 187 9.26 7.97 18.58
N ALA A 188 8.11 7.29 18.68
CA ALA A 188 6.96 7.71 19.47
C ALA A 188 7.21 7.57 20.98
N PHE A 189 7.89 6.50 21.42
CA PHE A 189 8.31 6.31 22.81
C PHE A 189 9.37 7.32 23.26
N GLN A 190 10.23 7.77 22.35
CA GLN A 190 11.17 8.87 22.62
C GLN A 190 10.50 10.27 22.63
N GLY A 191 9.17 10.36 22.63
CA GLY A 191 8.43 11.62 22.83
C GLY A 191 8.13 12.42 21.57
N SER A 192 8.37 11.89 20.37
CA SER A 192 8.02 12.61 19.12
C SER A 192 6.50 12.66 18.92
N ALA A 193 5.88 13.79 19.21
CA ALA A 193 4.44 14.02 19.01
C ALA A 193 4.00 13.73 17.55
N LYS A 194 4.83 14.06 16.56
CA LYS A 194 4.56 13.77 15.14
C LYS A 194 4.56 12.27 14.86
N ALA A 195 5.47 11.52 15.48
CA ALA A 195 5.54 10.06 15.33
C ALA A 195 4.35 9.39 16.03
N GLN A 196 3.99 9.84 17.23
CA GLN A 196 2.82 9.37 17.98
C GLN A 196 1.53 9.53 17.17
N VAL A 197 1.24 10.74 16.69
CA VAL A 197 0.05 11.00 15.86
C VAL A 197 0.02 10.13 14.62
N SER A 198 1.14 10.04 13.90
CA SER A 198 1.23 9.23 12.68
C SER A 198 0.99 7.74 12.98
N TYR A 199 1.59 7.23 14.06
CA TYR A 199 1.44 5.83 14.47
C TYR A 199 0.00 5.51 14.89
N SER A 200 -0.67 6.40 15.65
CA SER A 200 -2.08 6.26 16.01
C SER A 200 -2.99 6.18 14.80
N ILE A 201 -2.73 6.95 13.74
CA ILE A 201 -3.50 6.89 12.48
C ILE A 201 -3.28 5.53 11.79
N TYR A 202 -2.05 5.04 11.69
CA TYR A 202 -1.76 3.72 11.12
C TYR A 202 -2.45 2.59 11.90
N LEU A 203 -2.40 2.66 13.25
CA LEU A 203 -3.11 1.75 14.14
C LEU A 203 -4.61 1.78 13.90
N PHE A 204 -5.20 2.97 13.81
CA PHE A 204 -6.63 3.14 13.55
C PHE A 204 -7.03 2.51 12.22
N VAL A 205 -6.28 2.76 11.14
CA VAL A 205 -6.54 2.17 9.82
C VAL A 205 -6.45 0.65 9.86
N ALA A 206 -5.42 0.10 10.50
CA ALA A 206 -5.23 -1.34 10.63
C ALA A 206 -6.33 -1.99 11.49
N GLY A 207 -6.66 -1.38 12.63
CA GLY A 207 -7.72 -1.85 13.53
C GLY A 207 -9.10 -1.81 12.89
N LEU A 208 -9.45 -0.71 12.23
CA LEU A 208 -10.71 -0.58 11.49
C LEU A 208 -10.82 -1.65 10.41
N TYR A 209 -9.75 -1.85 9.64
CA TYR A 209 -9.74 -2.91 8.63
C TYR A 209 -9.91 -4.30 9.25
N LEU A 210 -9.20 -4.62 10.32
CA LEU A 210 -9.28 -5.92 10.99
C LEU A 210 -10.70 -6.20 11.49
N ILE A 211 -11.33 -5.22 12.14
CA ILE A 211 -12.73 -5.32 12.61
C ILE A 211 -13.67 -5.60 11.43
N LEU A 212 -13.56 -4.82 10.35
CA LEU A 212 -14.38 -5.01 9.15
C LEU A 212 -14.13 -6.36 8.48
N ARG A 213 -12.88 -6.82 8.45
CA ARG A 213 -12.50 -8.11 7.86
C ARG A 213 -13.05 -9.28 8.67
N ILE A 214 -12.95 -9.24 9.99
CA ILE A 214 -13.51 -10.28 10.87
C ILE A 214 -15.03 -10.31 10.73
N ARG A 215 -15.69 -9.13 10.75
CA ARG A 215 -17.13 -9.03 10.50
C ARG A 215 -17.50 -9.64 9.15
N ARG A 216 -16.76 -9.30 8.09
CA ARG A 216 -16.99 -9.84 6.75
C ARG A 216 -16.81 -11.35 6.69
N ALA A 217 -15.77 -11.90 7.30
CA ALA A 217 -15.53 -13.33 7.36
C ALA A 217 -16.63 -14.09 8.12
N ARG A 218 -17.20 -13.48 9.18
CA ARG A 218 -18.36 -14.03 9.88
C ARG A 218 -19.61 -14.02 8.99
N LEU A 219 -19.90 -12.89 8.34
CA LEU A 219 -21.04 -12.77 7.42
C LEU A 219 -20.95 -13.73 6.23
N ASP A 220 -19.75 -13.93 5.68
CA ASP A 220 -19.52 -14.86 4.56
C ASP A 220 -19.69 -16.34 4.99
N LYS A 221 -19.48 -16.66 6.28
CA LYS A 221 -19.78 -18.00 6.85
C LYS A 221 -21.26 -18.18 7.16
N LEU A 222 -21.96 -17.09 7.52
CA LEU A 222 -23.38 -17.08 7.86
C LEU A 222 -24.28 -17.01 6.62
N ALA A 223 -23.77 -16.54 5.49
CA ALA A 223 -24.46 -16.63 4.21
C ALA A 223 -24.58 -18.13 3.83
N PRO A 224 -25.78 -18.72 3.85
CA PRO A 224 -25.95 -20.15 3.59
C PRO A 224 -25.55 -20.49 2.16
N ALA A 225 -25.27 -21.77 1.91
CA ALA A 225 -25.07 -22.39 0.60
C ALA A 225 -26.32 -22.34 -0.33
N ASN A 226 -27.20 -21.34 -0.18
CA ASN A 226 -28.48 -21.19 -0.88
C ASN A 226 -28.34 -20.55 -2.27
N SER A 227 -27.25 -20.80 -2.99
CA SER A 227 -27.13 -20.40 -4.40
C SER A 227 -26.65 -21.52 -5.31
N LYS A 228 -26.76 -22.78 -4.86
CA LYS A 228 -26.59 -23.97 -5.72
C LYS A 228 -27.90 -24.69 -6.05
N GLU A 229 -29.02 -24.24 -5.51
CA GLU A 229 -30.37 -24.71 -5.85
C GLU A 229 -31.24 -23.50 -6.21
N SER A 230 -31.11 -23.00 -7.42
CA SER A 230 -32.23 -22.47 -8.19
C SER A 230 -31.78 -22.27 -9.64
N THR A 231 -32.22 -23.22 -10.47
CA THR A 231 -32.34 -23.25 -11.93
C THR A 231 -31.08 -23.06 -12.76
#